data_AF-A0A6F8PV78-F1
#
_entry.id   AF-A0A6F8PV78-F1
#
_cell.length_a   1.000
_cell.length_b   1.000
_cell.length_c   1.000
_cell.angle_alpha   90.00
_cell.angle_beta   90.00
_cell.angle_gamma   90.00
#
_symmetry.space_group_name_H-M   'P 1'
#
loop_
_entity.id
_entity.type
_entity.pdbx_description
1 polymer ?
#
loop_
_entity_poly.entity_id
_entity_poly.type
_entity_poly.pdbx_seq_one_letter_code
_entity_poly.pdbx_strand_id
1 'polypeptide(L)'
;MKKPMIALFSIAAFSLSTSAMAEHPGKAFHDSANCMKCHTDKPYSPQKTPTYEKLVKAVSFCNDNLNTGMFEDEVEQLADYLNQAYYKHPKP
;
A
#
# COMPACT_ATOMS: atom_id res chain seq x y z
N MET A 1 -19.15 -24.66 59.89
CA MET A 1 -19.09 -24.95 58.44
C MET A 1 -18.49 -23.76 57.69
N LYS A 2 -17.32 -23.97 57.07
CA LYS A 2 -16.87 -23.48 55.74
C LYS A 2 -17.03 -21.97 55.42
N LYS A 3 -15.90 -21.25 55.51
CA LYS A 3 -15.67 -19.86 55.07
C LYS A 3 -15.80 -19.71 53.53
N PRO A 4 -16.28 -18.57 52.99
CA PRO A 4 -15.94 -18.19 51.62
C PRO A 4 -14.72 -17.25 51.63
N MET A 5 -13.61 -17.73 51.07
CA MET A 5 -12.46 -16.90 50.70
C MET A 5 -12.83 -16.06 49.48
N ILE A 6 -12.69 -14.74 49.61
CA ILE A 6 -12.80 -13.79 48.50
C ILE A 6 -11.46 -13.83 47.75
N ALA A 7 -11.45 -14.41 46.56
CA ALA A 7 -10.31 -14.36 45.65
C ALA A 7 -10.47 -13.15 44.73
N LEU A 8 -9.68 -12.10 44.96
CA LEU A 8 -9.48 -11.03 43.99
C LEU A 8 -8.66 -11.60 42.81
N PHE A 9 -9.31 -11.75 41.66
CA PHE A 9 -8.65 -12.07 40.40
C PHE A 9 -8.35 -10.76 39.66
N SER A 10 -7.14 -10.24 39.82
CA SER A 10 -6.64 -9.13 39.01
C SER A 10 -6.42 -9.61 37.58
N ILE A 11 -7.29 -9.19 36.66
CA ILE A 11 -7.12 -9.43 35.23
C ILE A 11 -6.10 -8.41 34.71
N ALA A 12 -4.87 -8.87 34.46
CA ALA A 12 -3.86 -8.09 33.75
C ALA A 12 -4.25 -8.02 32.26
N ALA A 13 -4.64 -6.84 31.78
CA ALA A 13 -4.85 -6.58 30.37
C ALA A 13 -3.49 -6.53 29.66
N PHE A 14 -3.13 -7.63 29.00
CA PHE A 14 -1.97 -7.68 28.10
C PHE A 14 -2.38 -7.10 26.75
N SER A 15 -2.07 -5.83 26.52
CA SER A 15 -2.22 -5.21 25.19
C SER A 15 -1.21 -5.84 24.23
N LEU A 16 -1.68 -6.76 23.41
CA LEU A 16 -0.91 -7.34 22.33
C LEU A 16 -0.80 -6.29 21.21
N SER A 17 0.27 -5.50 21.21
CA SER A 17 0.60 -4.58 20.12
C SER A 17 0.96 -5.40 18.89
N THR A 18 -0.02 -5.68 18.03
CA THR A 18 0.24 -6.22 16.70
C THR A 18 0.91 -5.13 15.88
N SER A 19 2.24 -5.21 15.73
CA SER A 19 2.95 -4.44 14.71
C SER A 19 2.56 -4.99 13.34
N ALA A 20 1.40 -4.57 12.84
CA ALA A 20 1.11 -4.69 11.42
C ALA A 20 2.24 -3.94 10.71
N MET A 21 3.06 -4.66 9.92
CA MET A 21 3.99 -4.01 9.02
C MET A 21 3.13 -3.07 8.17
N ALA A 22 3.28 -1.76 8.37
CA ALA A 22 2.45 -0.79 7.67
C ALA A 22 2.61 -1.02 6.17
N GLU A 23 1.55 -1.47 5.50
CA GLU A 23 1.58 -1.64 4.06
C GLU A 23 1.82 -0.27 3.42
N HIS A 24 2.56 -0.26 2.31
CA HIS A 24 2.85 0.99 1.60
C HIS A 24 1.52 1.66 1.20
N PRO A 25 1.31 2.96 1.49
CA PRO A 25 0.00 3.61 1.25
C PRO A 25 -0.45 3.53 -0.21
N GLY A 26 0.50 3.62 -1.14
CA GLY A 26 0.28 3.39 -2.58
C GLY A 26 -0.39 2.07 -2.96
N LYS A 27 -0.31 1.03 -2.13
CA LYS A 27 -0.96 -0.25 -2.40
C LYS A 27 -2.49 -0.14 -2.37
N ALA A 28 -3.05 0.71 -1.51
CA ALA A 28 -4.49 0.94 -1.49
C ALA A 28 -4.98 1.55 -2.82
N PHE A 29 -4.22 2.47 -3.41
CA PHE A 29 -4.53 3.04 -4.72
C PHE A 29 -4.36 2.04 -5.87
N HIS A 30 -3.35 1.17 -5.78
CA HIS A 30 -3.17 0.08 -6.75
C HIS A 30 -4.39 -0.86 -6.77
N ASP A 31 -4.85 -1.24 -5.58
CA ASP A 31 -5.94 -2.19 -5.41
C ASP A 31 -7.29 -1.53 -5.77
N SER A 32 -7.54 -0.28 -5.35
CA SER A 32 -8.79 0.44 -5.64
C SER A 32 -8.95 0.82 -7.11
N ALA A 33 -7.86 1.22 -7.78
CA ALA A 33 -7.84 1.52 -9.21
C ALA A 33 -7.86 0.26 -10.09
N ASN A 34 -7.85 -0.94 -9.49
CA ASN A 34 -7.85 -2.22 -10.19
C ASN A 34 -6.76 -2.33 -11.27
N CYS A 35 -5.54 -1.90 -10.96
CA CYS A 35 -4.45 -1.85 -11.94
C CYS A 35 -4.21 -3.19 -12.65
N MET A 36 -4.38 -4.30 -11.92
CA MET A 36 -4.20 -5.65 -12.45
C MET A 36 -5.22 -6.05 -13.52
N LYS A 37 -6.34 -5.32 -13.67
CA LYS A 37 -7.31 -5.56 -14.76
C LYS A 37 -6.65 -5.49 -16.14
N CYS A 38 -5.66 -4.61 -16.32
CA CYS A 38 -4.89 -4.49 -17.55
C CYS A 38 -3.48 -5.09 -17.42
N HIS A 39 -2.88 -5.02 -16.22
CA HIS A 39 -1.49 -5.42 -16.01
C HIS A 39 -1.28 -6.93 -15.84
N THR A 40 -2.35 -7.73 -15.78
CA THR A 40 -2.25 -9.20 -15.90
C THR A 40 -1.70 -9.58 -17.28
N ASP A 41 -2.23 -8.98 -18.35
CA ASP A 41 -1.80 -9.26 -19.74
C ASP A 41 -0.62 -8.39 -20.18
N LYS A 42 -0.46 -7.22 -19.55
CA LYS A 42 0.61 -6.26 -19.85
C LYS A 42 1.42 -5.99 -18.58
N PRO A 43 2.31 -6.92 -18.17
CA PRO A 43 3.07 -6.79 -16.95
C PRO A 43 3.88 -5.49 -16.88
N TYR A 44 4.09 -5.01 -15.66
CA TYR A 44 4.98 -3.88 -15.39
C TYR A 44 6.38 -4.14 -15.98
N SER A 45 6.94 -3.14 -16.66
CA SER A 45 8.23 -3.26 -17.35
C SER A 45 9.13 -2.08 -17.04
N PRO A 46 10.14 -2.28 -16.17
CA PRO A 46 11.10 -1.24 -15.81
C PRO A 46 11.97 -0.79 -16.99
N GLN A 47 12.13 -1.65 -18.01
CA GLN A 47 12.89 -1.30 -19.22
C GLN A 47 12.14 -0.29 -20.10
N LYS A 48 10.79 -0.35 -20.14
CA LYS A 48 9.94 0.57 -20.92
C LYS A 48 9.70 1.90 -20.21
N THR A 49 9.78 1.89 -18.89
CA THR A 49 9.66 3.09 -18.04
C THR A 49 10.94 3.23 -17.23
N PRO A 50 12.04 3.76 -17.81
CA PRO A 50 13.38 3.58 -17.24
C PRO A 50 13.76 4.50 -16.07
N THR A 51 12.86 5.39 -15.62
CA THR A 51 13.13 6.31 -14.51
C THR A 51 11.89 6.46 -13.63
N TYR A 52 12.10 6.87 -12.37
CA TYR A 52 11.01 7.13 -11.43
C TYR A 52 10.07 8.23 -11.94
N GLU A 53 10.58 9.32 -12.52
CA GLU A 53 9.75 10.40 -13.06
C GLU A 53 8.89 9.92 -14.23
N LYS A 54 9.42 9.01 -15.07
CA LYS A 54 8.64 8.38 -16.13
C LYS A 54 7.55 7.47 -15.57
N LEU A 55 7.81 6.81 -14.44
CA LEU A 55 6.80 6.00 -13.74
C LEU A 55 5.68 6.87 -13.19
N VAL A 56 5.99 7.96 -12.49
CA VAL A 56 4.99 8.93 -12.02
C VAL A 56 4.13 9.45 -13.19
N LYS A 57 4.76 9.82 -14.31
CA LYS A 57 4.04 10.25 -15.53
C LYS A 57 3.14 9.16 -16.12
N ALA A 58 3.59 7.90 -16.12
CA ALA A 58 2.79 6.78 -16.60
C ALA A 58 1.56 6.53 -15.71
N VAL A 59 1.72 6.62 -14.38
CA VAL A 59 0.61 6.51 -13.44
C VAL A 59 -0.36 7.68 -13.61
N SER A 60 0.13 8.91 -13.74
CA SER A 60 -0.70 10.09 -14.04
C SER A 60 -1.50 9.90 -15.34
N PHE A 61 -0.85 9.42 -16.41
CA PHE A 61 -1.53 9.12 -17.66
C PHE A 61 -2.66 8.10 -17.46
N CYS A 62 -2.43 7.03 -16.71
CA CYS A 62 -3.48 6.06 -16.40
C CYS A 62 -4.61 6.69 -15.57
N ASN A 63 -4.29 7.53 -14.58
CA ASN A 63 -5.26 8.23 -13.75
C ASN A 63 -6.20 9.08 -14.60
N ASP A 64 -5.65 9.87 -15.52
CA ASP A 64 -6.41 10.80 -16.36
C ASP A 64 -7.28 10.05 -17.38
N ASN A 65 -6.72 9.06 -18.08
CA ASN A 65 -7.47 8.33 -19.11
C ASN A 65 -8.56 7.41 -18.54
N LEU A 66 -8.35 6.90 -17.32
CA LEU A 66 -9.33 6.04 -16.64
C LEU A 66 -10.22 6.84 -15.68
N ASN A 67 -9.97 8.14 -15.53
CA ASN A 67 -10.67 9.05 -14.62
C ASN A 67 -10.79 8.46 -13.19
N THR A 68 -9.68 7.93 -12.67
CA THR A 68 -9.69 7.33 -11.32
C THR A 68 -9.79 8.37 -10.21
N GLY A 69 -9.53 9.65 -10.52
CA GLY A 69 -9.75 10.78 -9.60
C GLY A 69 -8.69 10.93 -8.53
N MET A 70 -7.52 10.29 -8.69
CA MET A 70 -6.40 10.44 -7.76
C MET A 70 -5.80 11.85 -7.87
N PHE A 71 -5.46 12.44 -6.72
CA PHE A 71 -4.68 13.67 -6.63
C PHE A 71 -3.19 13.41 -6.93
N GLU A 72 -2.41 14.47 -7.11
CA GLU A 72 -0.99 14.38 -7.49
C GLU A 72 -0.13 13.60 -6.47
N ASP A 73 -0.39 13.79 -5.18
CA ASP A 73 0.30 13.08 -4.09
C ASP A 73 -0.09 11.60 -4.02
N GLU A 74 -1.35 11.27 -4.32
CA GLU A 74 -1.83 9.88 -4.41
C GLU A 74 -1.23 9.15 -5.62
N VAL A 75 -1.12 9.85 -6.76
CA VAL A 75 -0.40 9.37 -7.95
C VAL A 75 1.06 9.08 -7.59
N GLU A 76 1.72 9.96 -6.85
CA GLU A 76 3.09 9.75 -6.41
C GLU A 76 3.19 8.56 -5.43
N GLN A 77 2.29 8.43 -4.46
CA GLN A 77 2.26 7.29 -3.54
C GLN A 77 2.08 5.96 -4.27
N LEU A 78 1.19 5.91 -5.29
CA LEU A 78 1.04 4.74 -6.14
C LEU A 78 2.31 4.45 -6.95
N ALA A 79 2.91 5.47 -7.55
CA ALA A 79 4.18 5.32 -8.26
C ALA A 79 5.29 4.81 -7.34
N ASP A 80 5.34 5.27 -6.10
CA ASP A 80 6.28 4.80 -5.07
C ASP A 80 6.07 3.34 -4.70
N TYR A 81 4.81 2.93 -4.51
CA TYR A 81 4.49 1.53 -4.29
C TYR A 81 4.94 0.66 -5.47
N LEU A 82 4.62 1.07 -6.69
CA LEU A 82 5.03 0.35 -7.90
C LEU A 82 6.56 0.32 -8.02
N ASN A 83 7.24 1.42 -7.68
CA ASN A 83 8.69 1.48 -7.69
C ASN A 83 9.30 0.51 -6.68
N GLN A 84 8.75 0.48 -5.46
CA GLN A 84 9.17 -0.43 -4.42
C GLN A 84 8.88 -1.88 -4.79
N ALA A 85 7.74 -2.22 -5.41
CA ALA A 85 7.36 -3.59 -5.69
C ALA A 85 8.00 -4.14 -6.98
N TYR A 86 8.08 -3.35 -8.05
CA TYR A 86 8.36 -3.83 -9.40
C TYR A 86 9.52 -3.11 -10.11
N TYR A 87 9.64 -1.78 -9.97
CA TYR A 87 10.52 -1.00 -10.86
C TYR A 87 11.95 -0.78 -10.35
N LYS A 88 12.13 -0.53 -9.04
CA LYS A 88 13.43 -0.38 -8.37
C LYS A 88 14.33 0.73 -8.96
N HIS A 89 13.74 1.81 -9.45
CA HIS A 89 14.50 2.98 -9.91
C HIS A 89 15.06 3.78 -8.72
N PRO A 90 16.22 4.43 -8.88
CA PRO A 90 16.66 5.49 -7.99
C PRO A 90 15.60 6.59 -7.90
N LYS A 91 15.34 7.07 -6.68
CA LYS A 91 14.54 8.28 -6.44
C LYS A 91 15.48 9.48 -6.31
N PRO A 92 15.05 10.68 -6.74
CA PRO A 92 15.77 11.92 -6.49
C PRO A 92 15.89 12.24 -4.99
#